data_AF-A0A7K5FQU1-F1
#
_entry.id   AF-A0A7K5FQU1-F1
#
_cell.length_a   1.000
_cell.length_b   1.000
_cell.length_c   1.000
_cell.angle_alpha   90.00
_cell.angle_beta   90.00
_cell.angle_gamma   90.00
#
_symmetry.space_group_name_H-M   'P 1'
#
loop_
_entity.id
_entity.type
_entity.pdbx_description
1 polymer ?
#
loop_
_entity_poly.entity_id
_entity_poly.type
_entity_poly.pdbx_seq_one_letter_code
_entity_poly.pdbx_strand_id
1 'polypeptide(L)'
;SYKPIVEYIDAQFEAYLQEELKIRRSLFNYHDTRIHACLYFIAPTGHSLKSLDLVTMKKLDSKVNIIPIIAKADTIAKNELHKFKSKIMSELVSNGVQIYQFPTDEETVAEINATMSVHLPFAVVGSTEEVKIGNKMAKARQYPWGVVQVENENHCDFVKLREMLIRVNMEDLREQTHTRHYELYRRCKLEEMGFKDTDPDSKPFSLQETYEAKRNEFLGELQKKEDEMRQMFVMRVKEKEAELKEAEKDLHEKFDHLKRTHQEEKKKVEDKKKELEEELNNFQKKKAAAQLLQSQAQQAGSQQTKKDKDKK
;
A
#
# COMPACT_ATOMS: atom_id res chain seq x y z
N SER A 1 14.19 -16.28 -3.51
CA SER A 1 13.04 -15.70 -2.77
C SER A 1 11.78 -16.29 -3.36
N TYR A 2 10.93 -16.92 -2.55
CA TYR A 2 9.70 -17.60 -3.02
C TYR A 2 8.42 -16.77 -2.84
N LYS A 3 8.48 -15.69 -2.02
CA LYS A 3 7.29 -14.93 -1.61
C LYS A 3 6.46 -14.38 -2.79
N PRO A 4 7.05 -13.70 -3.80
CA PRO A 4 6.26 -13.14 -4.89
C PRO A 4 5.54 -14.21 -5.72
N ILE A 5 6.14 -15.40 -5.82
CA ILE A 5 5.57 -16.53 -6.56
C ILE A 5 4.35 -17.07 -5.81
N VAL A 6 4.50 -17.26 -4.49
CA VAL A 6 3.40 -17.71 -3.63
C VAL A 6 2.26 -16.70 -3.60
N GLU A 7 2.57 -15.41 -3.45
CA GLU A 7 1.59 -14.32 -3.46
C GLU A 7 0.82 -14.28 -4.78
N TYR A 8 1.49 -14.50 -5.91
CA TYR A 8 0.83 -14.57 -7.21
C TYR A 8 -0.13 -15.76 -7.32
N ILE A 9 0.29 -16.96 -6.89
CA ILE A 9 -0.56 -18.15 -6.89
C ILE A 9 -1.78 -17.95 -5.99
N ASP A 10 -1.57 -17.44 -4.77
CA ASP A 10 -2.64 -17.17 -3.81
C ASP A 10 -3.61 -16.10 -4.32
N ALA A 11 -3.12 -15.08 -5.01
CA ALA A 11 -3.99 -14.08 -5.64
C ALA A 11 -4.91 -14.67 -6.72
N GLN A 12 -4.43 -15.67 -7.48
CA GLN A 12 -5.30 -16.36 -8.46
C GLN A 12 -6.35 -17.23 -7.77
N PHE A 13 -5.97 -17.92 -6.68
CA PHE A 13 -6.93 -18.67 -5.87
C PHE A 13 -7.96 -17.77 -5.20
N GLU A 14 -7.53 -16.61 -4.68
CA GLU A 14 -8.43 -15.62 -4.10
C GLU A 14 -9.41 -15.08 -5.14
N ALA A 15 -8.95 -14.71 -6.34
CA ALA A 15 -9.82 -14.22 -7.39
C ALA A 15 -10.90 -15.24 -7.77
N TYR A 16 -10.52 -16.53 -7.87
CA TYR A 16 -11.45 -17.61 -8.13
C TYR A 16 -12.44 -17.82 -6.97
N LEU A 17 -11.96 -17.80 -5.72
CA LEU A 17 -12.81 -17.92 -4.53
C LEU A 17 -13.82 -16.79 -4.41
N GLN A 18 -13.41 -15.54 -4.70
CA GLN A 18 -14.30 -14.38 -4.70
C GLN A 18 -15.42 -14.52 -5.74
N GLU A 19 -15.14 -15.11 -6.91
CA GLU A 19 -16.18 -15.40 -7.90
C GLU A 19 -17.14 -16.51 -7.42
N GLU A 20 -16.62 -17.58 -6.80
CA GLU A 20 -17.43 -18.66 -6.24
C GLU A 20 -18.38 -18.17 -5.14
N LEU A 21 -17.92 -17.20 -4.36
CA LEU A 21 -18.62 -16.59 -3.23
C LEU A 21 -19.73 -15.59 -3.64
N LYS A 22 -19.82 -15.19 -4.92
CA LYS A 22 -20.87 -14.29 -5.41
C LYS A 22 -22.26 -14.94 -5.39
N ILE A 23 -23.26 -14.18 -4.96
CA ILE A 23 -24.69 -14.60 -5.00
C ILE A 23 -25.14 -14.94 -6.43
N ARG A 24 -24.73 -14.12 -7.41
CA ARG A 24 -24.91 -14.38 -8.84
C ARG A 24 -23.58 -14.80 -9.46
N ARG A 25 -23.19 -16.05 -9.23
CA ARG A 25 -21.97 -16.65 -9.78
C ARG A 25 -22.09 -16.96 -11.27
N SER A 26 -21.02 -16.72 -12.04
CA SER A 26 -20.92 -17.14 -13.46
C SER A 26 -19.64 -17.96 -13.71
N LEU A 27 -19.50 -19.08 -13.01
CA LEU A 27 -18.29 -19.92 -13.06
C LEU A 27 -17.99 -20.47 -14.46
N PHE A 28 -19.01 -20.75 -15.28
CA PHE A 28 -18.82 -21.31 -16.62
C PHE A 28 -18.14 -20.32 -17.59
N ASN A 29 -18.40 -19.01 -17.43
CA ASN A 29 -17.82 -17.97 -18.28
C ASN A 29 -16.63 -17.28 -17.61
N TYR A 30 -16.26 -17.69 -16.39
CA TYR A 30 -15.15 -17.08 -15.68
C TYR A 30 -13.82 -17.56 -16.24
N HIS A 31 -12.91 -16.61 -16.49
CA HIS A 31 -11.57 -16.94 -16.95
C HIS A 31 -10.74 -17.52 -15.81
N ASP A 32 -10.49 -18.82 -15.85
CA ASP A 32 -9.67 -19.50 -14.85
C ASP A 32 -8.18 -19.15 -15.03
N THR A 33 -7.65 -18.31 -14.13
CA THR A 33 -6.26 -17.86 -14.13
C THR A 33 -5.37 -18.65 -13.17
N ARG A 34 -5.89 -19.70 -12.52
CA ARG A 34 -5.11 -20.50 -11.57
C ARG A 34 -3.95 -21.20 -12.27
N ILE A 35 -2.86 -21.39 -11.53
CA ILE A 35 -1.65 -21.98 -12.08
C ILE A 35 -1.74 -23.50 -11.99
N HIS A 36 -1.90 -24.13 -13.16
CA HIS A 36 -2.08 -25.58 -13.25
C HIS A 36 -0.77 -26.39 -13.16
N ALA A 37 0.35 -25.78 -13.53
CA ALA A 37 1.66 -26.41 -13.55
C ALA A 37 2.78 -25.40 -13.27
N CYS A 38 3.77 -25.80 -12.47
CA CYS A 38 4.96 -25.03 -12.19
C CYS A 38 6.20 -25.79 -12.69
N LEU A 39 6.80 -25.30 -13.78
CA LEU A 39 8.06 -25.85 -14.29
C LEU A 39 9.23 -25.29 -13.47
N TYR A 40 9.79 -26.12 -12.59
CA TYR A 40 10.86 -25.70 -11.70
C TYR A 40 12.24 -25.98 -12.32
N PHE A 41 12.91 -24.94 -12.80
CA PHE A 41 14.23 -25.05 -13.42
C PHE A 41 15.34 -25.20 -12.39
N ILE A 42 15.94 -26.40 -12.37
CA ILE A 42 17.11 -26.75 -11.57
C ILE A 42 18.37 -26.46 -12.38
N ALA A 43 19.33 -25.76 -11.77
CA ALA A 43 20.60 -25.45 -12.40
C ALA A 43 21.43 -26.74 -12.62
N PRO A 44 22.10 -26.89 -13.79
CA PRO A 44 22.87 -28.07 -14.13
C PRO A 44 24.25 -28.05 -13.43
N THR A 45 24.27 -28.17 -12.11
CA THR A 45 25.53 -28.15 -11.33
C THR A 45 26.23 -29.50 -11.30
N GLY A 46 25.51 -30.60 -11.59
CA GLY A 46 26.03 -31.97 -11.47
C GLY A 46 26.19 -32.48 -10.03
N HIS A 47 25.82 -31.68 -9.02
CA HIS A 47 25.95 -32.03 -7.60
C HIS A 47 24.60 -32.31 -6.94
N SER A 48 24.18 -31.49 -5.99
CA SER A 48 22.91 -31.60 -5.25
C SER A 48 21.97 -30.45 -5.61
N LEU A 49 20.72 -30.54 -5.16
CA LEU A 49 19.82 -29.39 -5.14
C LEU A 49 20.42 -28.29 -4.26
N LYS A 50 20.19 -27.03 -4.65
CA LYS A 50 20.54 -25.90 -3.79
C LYS A 50 19.56 -25.85 -2.62
N SER A 51 20.01 -25.41 -1.46
CA SER A 51 19.12 -25.22 -0.29
C SER A 51 17.97 -24.25 -0.61
N LEU A 52 18.22 -23.25 -1.46
CA LEU A 52 17.18 -22.33 -1.93
C LEU A 52 16.08 -23.05 -2.73
N ASP A 53 16.46 -24.05 -3.55
CA ASP A 53 15.53 -24.82 -4.35
C ASP A 53 14.63 -25.68 -3.46
N LEU A 54 15.22 -26.34 -2.45
CA LEU A 54 14.47 -27.12 -1.47
C LEU A 54 13.46 -26.27 -0.70
N VAL A 55 13.89 -25.12 -0.17
CA VAL A 55 13.00 -24.21 0.58
C VAL A 55 11.88 -23.69 -0.31
N THR A 56 12.19 -23.35 -1.57
CA THR A 56 11.18 -22.81 -2.50
C THR A 56 10.17 -23.88 -2.91
N MET A 57 10.63 -25.06 -3.32
CA MET A 57 9.74 -26.17 -3.68
C MET A 57 8.89 -26.61 -2.49
N LYS A 58 9.44 -26.63 -1.28
CA LYS A 58 8.68 -26.97 -0.06
C LYS A 58 7.59 -25.96 0.28
N LYS A 59 7.67 -24.72 -0.21
CA LYS A 59 6.61 -23.72 -0.06
C LYS A 59 5.59 -23.75 -1.19
N LEU A 60 5.93 -24.37 -2.31
CA LEU A 60 5.08 -24.47 -3.51
C LEU A 60 4.35 -25.82 -3.60
N ASP A 61 4.86 -26.87 -2.95
CA ASP A 61 4.38 -28.27 -3.07
C ASP A 61 2.89 -28.46 -2.74
N SER A 62 2.36 -27.63 -1.84
CA SER A 62 0.96 -27.62 -1.42
C SER A 62 0.08 -26.69 -2.25
N LYS A 63 0.66 -25.84 -3.10
CA LYS A 63 -0.04 -24.77 -3.83
C LYS A 63 -0.10 -24.99 -5.34
N VAL A 64 0.81 -25.76 -5.91
CA VAL A 64 0.87 -25.97 -7.37
C VAL A 64 1.52 -27.31 -7.71
N ASN A 65 1.14 -27.88 -8.85
CA ASN A 65 1.78 -29.06 -9.42
C ASN A 65 3.22 -28.74 -9.88
N ILE A 66 4.21 -29.13 -9.08
CA ILE A 66 5.63 -28.88 -9.39
C ILE A 66 6.17 -29.96 -10.32
N ILE A 67 6.74 -29.54 -11.45
CA ILE A 67 7.45 -30.42 -12.39
C ILE A 67 8.92 -30.00 -12.43
N PRO A 68 9.82 -30.76 -11.78
CA PRO A 68 11.24 -30.42 -11.75
C PRO A 68 11.89 -30.70 -13.11
N ILE A 69 12.64 -29.72 -13.62
CA ILE A 69 13.35 -29.81 -14.90
C ILE A 69 14.80 -29.36 -14.74
N ILE A 70 15.74 -30.11 -15.30
CA ILE A 70 17.15 -29.73 -15.35
C ILE A 70 17.35 -28.82 -16.55
N ALA A 71 17.69 -27.56 -16.27
CA ALA A 71 17.94 -26.55 -17.29
C ALA A 71 19.28 -26.78 -18.00
N LYS A 72 19.38 -26.40 -19.28
CA LYS A 72 20.63 -26.45 -20.06
C LYS A 72 21.33 -27.81 -19.93
N ALA A 73 20.57 -28.89 -20.11
CA ALA A 73 21.06 -30.25 -19.92
C ALA A 73 22.22 -30.62 -20.87
N ASP A 74 22.41 -29.87 -21.95
CA ASP A 74 23.54 -29.96 -22.87
C ASP A 74 24.90 -29.62 -22.24
N THR A 75 24.91 -29.09 -21.02
CA THR A 75 26.13 -28.81 -20.24
C THR A 75 26.61 -29.99 -19.38
N ILE A 76 25.82 -31.06 -19.26
CA ILE A 76 26.14 -32.24 -18.43
C ILE A 76 26.31 -33.48 -19.31
N ALA A 77 27.32 -34.30 -19.04
CA ALA A 77 27.49 -35.58 -19.73
C ALA A 77 26.40 -36.59 -19.34
N LYS A 78 25.99 -37.48 -20.26
CA LYS A 78 24.90 -38.46 -20.02
C LYS A 78 25.09 -39.31 -18.75
N ASN A 79 26.32 -39.73 -18.46
CA ASN A 79 26.64 -40.54 -17.28
C ASN A 79 26.47 -39.76 -15.98
N GLU A 80 26.83 -38.48 -15.98
CA GLU A 80 26.66 -37.58 -14.84
C GLU A 80 25.20 -37.18 -14.66
N LEU A 81 24.49 -36.96 -15.77
CA LEU A 81 23.07 -36.63 -15.78
C LEU A 81 22.24 -37.72 -15.08
N HIS A 82 22.52 -39.01 -15.36
CA HIS A 82 21.82 -40.11 -14.69
C HIS A 82 22.03 -40.06 -13.17
N LYS A 83 23.27 -39.89 -12.70
CA LYS A 83 23.58 -39.77 -11.27
C LYS A 83 22.92 -38.53 -10.65
N PHE A 84 22.91 -37.42 -11.39
CA PHE A 84 22.31 -36.17 -10.94
C PHE A 84 20.79 -36.28 -10.79
N LYS A 85 20.10 -36.93 -11.74
CA LYS A 85 18.65 -37.21 -11.64
C LYS A 85 18.32 -38.03 -10.40
N SER A 86 19.02 -39.15 -10.17
CA SER A 86 18.79 -39.99 -8.99
C SER A 86 19.03 -39.23 -7.68
N LYS A 87 20.05 -38.37 -7.63
CA LYS A 87 20.36 -37.57 -6.45
C LYS A 87 19.30 -36.50 -6.18
N ILE A 88 18.83 -35.79 -7.20
CA ILE A 88 17.72 -34.82 -7.09
C ILE A 88 16.48 -35.52 -6.53
N MET A 89 16.09 -36.65 -7.11
CA MET A 89 14.89 -37.38 -6.68
C MET A 89 15.00 -37.88 -5.24
N SER A 90 16.16 -38.41 -4.85
CA SER A 90 16.43 -38.83 -3.47
C SER A 90 16.34 -37.66 -2.48
N GLU A 91 16.90 -36.49 -2.84
CA GLU A 91 16.84 -35.29 -2.01
C GLU A 91 15.40 -34.76 -1.86
N LEU A 92 14.60 -34.77 -2.93
CA LEU A 92 13.18 -34.37 -2.87
C LEU A 92 12.37 -35.29 -1.94
N VAL A 93 12.56 -36.60 -2.03
CA VAL A 93 11.88 -37.59 -1.17
C VAL A 93 12.32 -37.44 0.29
N SER A 94 13.62 -37.32 0.55
CA SER A 94 14.14 -37.19 1.93
C SER A 94 13.68 -35.92 2.64
N ASN A 95 13.43 -34.83 1.90
CA ASN A 95 12.90 -33.57 2.44
C ASN A 95 11.36 -33.50 2.40
N GLY A 96 10.69 -34.56 1.95
CA GLY A 96 9.23 -34.63 1.87
C GLY A 96 8.61 -33.57 0.95
N VAL A 97 9.30 -33.20 -0.13
CA VAL A 97 8.78 -32.27 -1.13
C VAL A 97 7.86 -33.04 -2.07
N GLN A 98 6.60 -32.62 -2.14
CA GLN A 98 5.61 -33.24 -3.03
C GLN A 98 5.72 -32.61 -4.42
N ILE A 99 6.21 -33.39 -5.38
CA ILE A 99 6.18 -33.03 -6.80
C ILE A 99 4.96 -33.68 -7.48
N TYR A 100 4.62 -33.18 -8.65
CA TYR A 100 3.58 -33.78 -9.47
C TYR A 100 3.96 -35.22 -9.84
N GLN A 101 3.04 -36.14 -9.57
CA GLN A 101 3.14 -37.55 -9.93
C GLN A 101 2.08 -37.84 -10.97
N PHE A 102 2.46 -38.60 -11.98
CA PHE A 102 1.55 -38.93 -13.07
C PHE A 102 0.47 -39.90 -12.60
N PRO A 103 -0.81 -39.68 -12.98
CA PRO A 103 -1.87 -40.60 -12.65
C PRO A 103 -1.61 -41.95 -13.33
N THR A 104 -1.63 -43.03 -12.56
CA THR A 104 -1.50 -44.41 -13.06
C THR A 104 -2.82 -45.18 -13.01
N ASP A 105 -3.89 -44.51 -12.60
CA ASP A 105 -5.18 -45.13 -12.31
C ASP A 105 -5.98 -45.44 -13.58
N GLU A 106 -5.70 -44.73 -14.68
CA GLU A 106 -6.38 -44.91 -15.95
C GLU A 106 -5.58 -45.85 -16.87
N GLU A 107 -6.12 -47.03 -17.15
CA GLU A 107 -5.45 -48.13 -17.87
C GLU A 107 -4.94 -47.73 -19.28
N THR A 108 -5.61 -46.77 -19.93
CA THR A 108 -5.27 -46.26 -21.28
C THR A 108 -3.98 -45.45 -21.31
N VAL A 109 -3.61 -44.79 -20.20
CA VAL A 109 -2.46 -43.89 -20.10
C VAL A 109 -1.45 -44.34 -19.04
N ALA A 110 -1.78 -45.37 -18.24
CA ALA A 110 -0.93 -45.88 -17.15
C ALA A 110 0.46 -46.30 -17.62
N GLU A 111 0.60 -47.00 -18.74
CA GLU A 111 1.91 -47.42 -19.26
C GLU A 111 2.77 -46.22 -19.70
N ILE A 112 2.15 -45.24 -20.36
CA ILE A 112 2.81 -44.02 -20.82
C ILE A 112 3.26 -43.21 -19.60
N ASN A 113 2.37 -43.03 -18.63
CA ASN A 113 2.63 -42.28 -17.40
C ASN A 113 3.69 -42.94 -16.52
N ALA A 114 3.67 -44.27 -16.38
CA ALA A 114 4.72 -45.01 -15.69
C ALA A 114 6.09 -44.80 -16.36
N THR A 115 6.13 -44.82 -17.70
CA THR A 115 7.36 -44.56 -18.46
C THR A 115 7.83 -43.12 -18.26
N MET A 116 6.92 -42.13 -18.28
CA MET A 116 7.25 -40.72 -18.10
C MET A 116 7.74 -40.40 -16.68
N SER A 117 7.20 -41.06 -15.65
CA SER A 117 7.66 -40.94 -14.25
C SER A 117 9.16 -41.20 -14.10
N VAL A 118 9.68 -42.19 -14.82
CA VAL A 118 11.12 -42.57 -14.77
C VAL A 118 12.02 -41.46 -15.33
N HIS A 119 11.50 -40.60 -16.21
CA HIS A 119 12.28 -39.52 -16.81
C HIS A 119 12.41 -38.29 -15.92
N LEU A 120 11.67 -38.20 -14.81
CA LEU A 120 11.76 -37.09 -13.86
C LEU A 120 13.09 -37.11 -13.09
N PRO A 121 13.73 -35.93 -12.89
CA PRO A 121 13.42 -34.64 -13.52
C PRO A 121 13.81 -34.60 -15.01
N PHE A 122 13.02 -33.93 -15.86
CA PHE A 122 13.30 -33.87 -17.30
C PHE A 122 14.55 -33.05 -17.60
N ALA A 123 15.47 -33.59 -18.41
CA ALA A 123 16.66 -32.85 -18.85
C ALA A 123 16.35 -32.11 -20.15
N VAL A 124 16.22 -30.79 -20.09
CA VAL A 124 15.75 -29.99 -21.23
C VAL A 124 16.81 -29.05 -21.79
N VAL A 125 16.75 -28.88 -23.11
CA VAL A 125 17.55 -27.92 -23.87
C VAL A 125 16.57 -27.06 -24.66
N GLY A 126 16.70 -25.74 -24.54
CA GLY A 126 15.89 -24.78 -25.30
C GLY A 126 16.72 -24.12 -26.39
N SER A 127 16.14 -23.96 -27.58
CA SER A 127 16.69 -23.12 -28.65
C SER A 127 15.56 -22.51 -29.49
N THR A 128 15.72 -21.26 -29.88
CA THR A 128 14.89 -20.58 -30.89
C THR A 128 15.54 -20.58 -32.26
N GLU A 129 16.82 -20.94 -32.36
CA GLU A 129 17.58 -20.98 -33.61
C GLU A 129 17.30 -22.27 -34.37
N GLU A 130 17.06 -22.14 -35.67
CA GLU A 130 16.89 -23.29 -36.56
C GLU A 130 18.15 -23.51 -37.39
N VAL A 131 18.68 -24.74 -37.33
CA VAL A 131 19.87 -25.14 -38.07
C VAL A 131 19.47 -26.20 -39.09
N LYS A 132 20.04 -26.11 -40.30
CA LYS A 132 19.84 -27.11 -41.34
C LYS A 132 20.65 -28.36 -41.01
N ILE A 133 19.96 -29.45 -40.71
CA ILE A 133 20.56 -30.76 -40.41
C ILE A 133 20.11 -31.74 -41.48
N GLY A 134 21.02 -32.05 -42.41
CA GLY A 134 20.68 -32.77 -43.63
C GLY A 134 19.69 -31.98 -44.50
N ASN A 135 18.50 -32.54 -44.71
CA ASN A 135 17.44 -31.95 -45.53
C ASN A 135 16.32 -31.27 -44.73
N LYS A 136 16.42 -31.21 -43.39
CA LYS A 136 15.38 -30.61 -42.53
C LYS A 136 15.95 -29.46 -41.71
N MET A 137 15.14 -28.43 -41.52
CA MET A 137 15.39 -27.39 -40.52
C MET A 137 14.93 -27.93 -39.17
N ALA A 138 15.77 -27.84 -38.15
CA ALA A 138 15.44 -28.26 -36.80
C ALA A 138 15.94 -27.25 -35.78
N LYS A 139 15.17 -27.05 -34.70
CA LYS A 139 15.60 -26.21 -33.57
C LYS A 139 16.78 -26.86 -32.88
N ALA A 140 17.90 -26.15 -32.83
CA ALA A 140 19.15 -26.72 -32.31
C ALA A 140 20.06 -25.65 -31.71
N ARG A 141 21.02 -26.09 -30.88
CA ARG A 141 22.14 -25.26 -30.42
C ARG A 141 23.40 -25.70 -31.13
N GLN A 142 24.07 -24.77 -31.80
CA GLN A 142 25.31 -25.03 -32.53
C GLN A 142 26.52 -24.68 -31.67
N TYR A 143 27.42 -25.64 -31.53
CA TYR A 143 28.72 -25.49 -30.87
C TYR A 143 29.85 -25.84 -31.86
N PRO A 144 31.10 -25.40 -31.60
CA PRO A 144 32.25 -25.78 -32.43
C PRO A 144 32.44 -27.29 -32.54
N TRP A 145 32.03 -28.05 -31.53
CA TRP A 145 32.17 -29.52 -31.45
C TRP A 145 30.93 -30.30 -31.93
N GLY A 146 29.82 -29.63 -32.27
CA GLY A 146 28.62 -30.34 -32.73
C GLY A 146 27.32 -29.56 -32.56
N VAL A 147 26.22 -30.19 -32.94
CA VAL A 147 24.88 -29.59 -32.95
C VAL A 147 23.95 -30.38 -32.04
N VAL A 148 23.39 -29.72 -31.03
CA VAL A 148 22.42 -30.30 -30.10
C VAL A 148 21.01 -29.99 -30.58
N GLN A 149 20.38 -30.97 -31.20
CA GLN A 149 18.97 -30.92 -31.60
C GLN A 149 18.02 -30.97 -30.38
N VAL A 150 17.08 -30.02 -30.31
CA VAL A 150 16.10 -29.92 -29.21
C VAL A 150 15.03 -31.02 -29.30
N GLU A 151 14.58 -31.37 -30.50
CA GLU A 151 13.55 -32.40 -30.69
C GLU A 151 14.09 -33.83 -30.78
N ASN A 152 15.38 -34.02 -30.52
CA ASN A 152 16.01 -35.34 -30.56
C ASN A 152 16.05 -35.95 -29.15
N GLU A 153 15.31 -37.05 -28.96
CA GLU A 153 15.21 -37.74 -27.67
C GLU A 153 16.53 -38.33 -27.15
N ASN A 154 17.49 -38.55 -28.05
CA ASN A 154 18.83 -39.00 -27.65
C ASN A 154 19.68 -37.85 -27.08
N HIS A 155 19.28 -36.59 -27.29
CA HIS A 155 19.99 -35.41 -26.83
C HIS A 155 19.35 -34.81 -25.57
N CYS A 156 18.02 -34.73 -25.52
CA CYS A 156 17.31 -34.21 -24.36
C CYS A 156 15.87 -34.74 -24.25
N ASP A 157 15.25 -34.53 -23.09
CA ASP A 157 13.89 -34.98 -22.79
C ASP A 157 12.81 -33.94 -23.16
N PHE A 158 13.12 -32.97 -24.03
CA PHE A 158 12.17 -31.90 -24.38
C PHE A 158 10.88 -32.45 -25.00
N VAL A 159 11.00 -33.44 -25.90
CA VAL A 159 9.83 -34.09 -26.52
C VAL A 159 8.95 -34.70 -25.45
N LYS A 160 9.54 -35.44 -24.50
CA LYS A 160 8.82 -36.06 -23.38
C LYS A 160 8.09 -35.03 -22.52
N LEU A 161 8.75 -33.92 -22.17
CA LEU A 161 8.13 -32.81 -21.42
C LEU A 161 6.93 -32.21 -22.19
N ARG A 162 7.08 -31.99 -23.50
CA ARG A 162 6.02 -31.40 -24.34
C ARG A 162 4.79 -32.31 -24.43
N GLU A 163 5.00 -33.58 -24.78
CA GLU A 163 3.90 -34.56 -24.90
C GLU A 163 3.18 -34.71 -23.56
N MET A 164 3.94 -34.75 -22.46
CA MET A 164 3.42 -34.84 -21.10
C MET A 164 2.50 -33.66 -20.75
N LEU A 165 2.96 -32.43 -20.95
CA LEU A 165 2.24 -31.23 -20.51
C LEU A 165 1.01 -30.91 -21.36
N ILE A 166 1.13 -31.09 -22.68
CA ILE A 166 0.15 -30.56 -23.63
C ILE A 166 -0.82 -31.64 -24.10
N ARG A 167 -0.36 -32.90 -24.22
CA ARG A 167 -1.12 -33.93 -24.93
C ARG A 167 -1.84 -34.90 -24.00
N VAL A 168 -1.23 -35.25 -22.87
CA VAL A 168 -1.73 -36.35 -22.01
C VAL A 168 -2.31 -35.81 -20.71
N ASN A 169 -1.56 -34.97 -19.98
CA ASN A 169 -1.87 -34.70 -18.57
C ASN A 169 -2.43 -33.29 -18.29
N MET A 170 -2.85 -32.54 -19.32
CA MET A 170 -3.35 -31.18 -19.12
C MET A 170 -4.62 -31.15 -18.27
N GLU A 171 -5.54 -32.10 -18.48
CA GLU A 171 -6.79 -32.18 -17.72
C GLU A 171 -6.54 -32.59 -16.27
N ASP A 172 -5.69 -33.60 -16.04
CA ASP A 172 -5.30 -34.02 -14.68
C ASP A 172 -4.59 -32.89 -13.90
N LEU A 173 -3.69 -32.14 -14.54
CA LEU A 173 -3.06 -30.97 -13.91
C LEU A 173 -4.10 -29.93 -13.48
N ARG A 174 -5.13 -29.69 -14.30
CA ARG A 174 -6.24 -28.78 -13.96
C ARG A 174 -7.09 -29.34 -12.83
N GLU A 175 -7.40 -30.63 -12.88
CA GLU A 175 -8.19 -31.32 -11.86
C GLU A 175 -7.48 -31.31 -10.50
N GLN A 176 -6.20 -31.71 -10.42
CA GLN A 176 -5.42 -31.65 -9.17
C GLN A 176 -5.30 -30.21 -8.64
N THR A 177 -5.18 -29.23 -9.53
CA THR A 177 -5.19 -27.81 -9.12
C THR A 177 -6.50 -27.44 -8.44
N HIS A 178 -7.63 -27.94 -8.96
CA HIS A 178 -8.94 -27.68 -8.38
C HIS A 178 -9.19 -28.47 -7.09
N THR A 179 -9.11 -29.80 -7.15
CA THR A 179 -9.53 -30.72 -6.08
C THR A 179 -8.58 -30.77 -4.89
N ARG A 180 -7.30 -30.42 -5.09
CA ARG A 180 -6.28 -30.47 -4.03
C ARG A 180 -5.76 -29.10 -3.65
N HIS A 181 -5.17 -28.38 -4.60
CA HIS A 181 -4.46 -27.13 -4.28
C HIS A 181 -5.42 -25.98 -3.95
N TYR A 182 -6.42 -25.77 -4.80
CA TYR A 182 -7.45 -24.77 -4.58
C TYR A 182 -8.33 -25.12 -3.38
N GLU A 183 -8.79 -26.37 -3.24
CA GLU A 183 -9.60 -26.79 -2.08
C GLU A 183 -8.84 -26.61 -0.75
N LEU A 184 -7.55 -26.90 -0.71
CA LEU A 184 -6.73 -26.64 0.48
C LEU A 184 -6.72 -25.14 0.83
N TYR A 185 -6.51 -24.28 -0.17
CA TYR A 185 -6.54 -22.83 0.00
C TYR A 185 -7.94 -22.34 0.45
N ARG A 186 -8.99 -22.83 -0.21
CA ARG A 186 -10.40 -22.53 0.05
C ARG A 186 -10.78 -22.88 1.48
N ARG A 187 -10.44 -24.08 1.95
CA ARG A 187 -10.70 -24.50 3.34
C ARG A 187 -10.03 -23.55 4.34
N CYS A 188 -8.74 -23.29 4.17
CA CYS A 188 -8.02 -22.38 5.07
C CYS A 188 -8.64 -20.97 5.06
N LYS A 189 -9.02 -20.45 3.89
CA LYS A 189 -9.65 -19.12 3.77
C LYS A 189 -11.04 -19.06 4.38
N LEU A 190 -11.86 -20.09 4.19
CA LEU A 190 -13.20 -20.14 4.80
C LEU A 190 -13.10 -20.23 6.33
N GLU A 191 -12.18 -21.04 6.86
CA GLU A 191 -11.90 -21.10 8.30
C GLU A 191 -11.45 -19.74 8.86
N GLU A 192 -10.55 -19.03 8.16
CA GLU A 192 -10.12 -17.66 8.50
C GLU A 192 -11.28 -16.66 8.47
N MET A 193 -12.25 -16.84 7.57
CA MET A 193 -13.46 -16.03 7.48
C MET A 193 -14.53 -16.39 8.54
N GLY A 194 -14.27 -17.38 9.39
CA GLY A 194 -15.16 -17.79 10.49
C GLY A 194 -16.09 -18.96 10.16
N PHE A 195 -15.97 -19.56 8.97
CA PHE A 195 -16.69 -20.78 8.61
C PHE A 195 -15.95 -21.99 9.19
N LYS A 196 -16.21 -22.32 10.45
CA LYS A 196 -15.77 -23.57 11.05
C LYS A 196 -16.88 -24.61 10.90
N ASP A 197 -16.53 -25.83 10.52
CA ASP A 197 -17.41 -26.99 10.65
C ASP A 197 -17.65 -27.23 12.15
N THR A 198 -18.71 -26.64 12.69
CA THR A 198 -19.22 -27.00 14.01
C THR A 198 -20.00 -28.30 13.93
N ASP A 199 -19.81 -29.15 14.94
CA ASP A 199 -20.44 -30.44 15.27
C ASP A 199 -21.66 -30.91 14.44
N PRO A 200 -21.85 -32.24 14.23
CA PRO A 200 -22.98 -32.83 13.50
C PRO A 200 -24.39 -32.40 13.98
N ASP A 201 -24.49 -31.81 15.18
CA ASP A 201 -25.72 -31.34 15.82
C ASP A 201 -25.98 -29.83 15.66
N SER A 202 -25.04 -29.08 15.05
CA SER A 202 -25.21 -27.67 14.74
C SER A 202 -25.87 -27.52 13.36
N LYS A 203 -27.01 -26.81 13.33
CA LYS A 203 -27.70 -26.44 12.08
C LYS A 203 -26.66 -25.88 11.07
N PRO A 204 -26.79 -26.21 9.77
CA PRO A 204 -25.86 -25.70 8.77
C PRO A 204 -25.80 -24.18 8.86
N PHE A 205 -24.63 -23.66 9.24
CA PHE A 205 -24.38 -22.22 9.34
C PHE A 205 -24.61 -21.63 7.95
N SER A 206 -25.65 -20.80 7.80
CA SER A 206 -26.06 -20.33 6.49
C SER A 206 -25.06 -19.30 5.98
N LEU A 207 -24.54 -19.48 4.75
CA LEU A 207 -23.73 -18.49 4.02
C LEU A 207 -24.32 -17.08 4.15
N GLN A 208 -25.66 -16.98 4.10
CA GLN A 208 -26.42 -15.75 4.25
C GLN A 208 -26.17 -15.05 5.60
N GLU A 209 -26.16 -15.80 6.71
CA GLU A 209 -26.01 -15.25 8.06
C GLU A 209 -24.60 -14.70 8.29
N THR A 210 -23.56 -15.35 7.76
CA THR A 210 -22.18 -14.83 7.77
C THR A 210 -22.02 -13.55 6.96
N TYR A 211 -22.66 -13.47 5.79
CA TYR A 211 -22.66 -12.23 4.99
C TYR A 211 -23.41 -11.10 5.71
N GLU A 212 -24.55 -11.41 6.33
CA GLU A 212 -25.31 -10.44 7.12
C GLU A 212 -24.54 -10.01 8.38
N ALA A 213 -23.84 -10.92 9.04
CA ALA A 213 -22.98 -10.62 10.19
C ALA A 213 -21.81 -9.72 9.79
N LYS A 214 -21.06 -10.04 8.73
CA LYS A 214 -19.98 -9.18 8.22
C LYS A 214 -20.50 -7.82 7.75
N ARG A 215 -21.68 -7.78 7.11
CA ARG A 215 -22.31 -6.52 6.70
C ARG A 215 -22.69 -5.66 7.90
N ASN A 216 -23.23 -6.27 8.95
CA ASN A 216 -23.58 -5.58 10.19
C ASN A 216 -22.35 -5.11 10.96
N GLU A 217 -21.27 -5.90 10.98
CA GLU A 217 -19.98 -5.51 11.56
C GLU A 217 -19.40 -4.31 10.83
N PHE A 218 -19.38 -4.34 9.49
CA PHE A 218 -18.91 -3.21 8.67
C PHE A 218 -19.75 -1.95 8.87
N LEU A 219 -21.08 -2.08 8.93
CA LEU A 219 -21.97 -0.96 9.25
C LEU A 219 -21.70 -0.40 10.64
N GLY A 220 -21.46 -1.27 11.63
CA GLY A 220 -21.09 -0.87 12.99
C GLY A 220 -19.77 -0.12 13.06
N GLU A 221 -18.74 -0.58 12.34
CA GLU A 221 -17.46 0.14 12.24
C GLU A 221 -17.61 1.51 11.58
N LEU A 222 -18.41 1.59 10.51
CA LEU A 222 -18.67 2.85 9.81
C LEU A 222 -19.36 3.86 10.73
N GLN A 223 -20.36 3.40 11.48
CA GLN A 223 -21.10 4.21 12.43
C GLN A 223 -20.22 4.67 13.59
N LYS A 224 -19.35 3.79 14.10
CA LYS A 224 -18.38 4.15 15.14
C LYS A 224 -17.38 5.22 14.66
N LYS A 225 -16.88 5.11 13.42
CA LYS A 225 -16.04 6.14 12.80
C LYS A 225 -16.78 7.46 12.60
N GLU A 226 -18.07 7.41 12.21
CA GLU A 226 -18.89 8.61 12.09
C GLU A 226 -19.10 9.28 13.45
N ASP A 227 -19.40 8.51 14.50
CA ASP A 227 -19.58 9.00 15.86
C ASP A 227 -18.27 9.59 16.43
N GLU A 228 -17.13 8.94 16.18
CA GLU A 228 -15.81 9.48 16.53
C GLU A 228 -15.54 10.81 15.81
N MET A 229 -15.87 10.90 14.51
CA MET A 229 -15.72 12.13 13.74
C MET A 229 -16.63 13.25 14.25
N ARG A 230 -17.89 12.92 14.59
CA ARG A 230 -18.84 13.86 15.20
C ARG A 230 -18.37 14.33 16.57
N GLN A 231 -17.88 13.44 17.43
CA GLN A 231 -17.32 13.81 18.73
C GLN A 231 -16.10 14.73 18.58
N MET A 232 -15.20 14.41 17.64
CA MET A 232 -14.04 15.26 17.36
C MET A 232 -14.44 16.64 16.87
N PHE A 233 -15.48 16.72 16.03
CA PHE A 233 -16.04 18.00 15.58
C PHE A 233 -16.62 18.81 16.74
N VAL A 234 -17.46 18.20 17.59
CA VAL A 234 -18.05 18.86 18.76
C VAL A 234 -16.96 19.36 19.72
N MET A 235 -15.91 18.56 19.95
CA MET A 235 -14.81 18.96 20.81
C MET A 235 -14.03 20.16 20.24
N ARG A 236 -13.72 20.15 18.93
CA ARG A 236 -13.07 21.30 18.27
C ARG A 236 -13.94 22.55 18.29
N VAL A 237 -15.25 22.41 18.07
CA VAL A 237 -16.18 23.55 18.15
C VAL A 237 -16.16 24.15 19.55
N LYS A 238 -16.22 23.30 20.58
CA LYS A 238 -16.18 23.74 21.98
C LYS A 238 -14.85 24.42 22.36
N GLU A 239 -13.72 23.89 21.89
CA GLU A 239 -12.41 24.53 22.07
C GLU A 239 -12.35 25.89 21.37
N LYS A 240 -12.81 25.97 20.11
CA LYS A 240 -12.83 27.24 19.36
C LYS A 240 -13.77 28.27 19.97
N GLU A 241 -14.91 27.84 20.48
CA GLU A 241 -15.86 28.72 21.18
C GLU A 241 -15.25 29.24 22.50
N ALA A 242 -14.51 28.41 23.23
CA ALA A 242 -13.79 28.82 24.43
C ALA A 242 -12.67 29.83 24.11
N GLU A 243 -11.86 29.58 23.08
CA GLU A 243 -10.83 30.51 22.60
C GLU A 243 -11.44 31.85 22.19
N LEU A 244 -12.55 31.82 21.45
CA LEU A 244 -13.24 33.05 21.01
C LEU A 244 -13.73 33.85 22.22
N LYS A 245 -14.29 33.17 23.22
CA LYS A 245 -14.79 33.80 24.44
C LYS A 245 -13.68 34.44 25.27
N GLU A 246 -12.50 33.81 25.34
CA GLU A 246 -11.33 34.37 26.01
C GLU A 246 -10.81 35.60 25.24
N ALA A 247 -10.74 35.52 23.91
CA ALA A 247 -10.35 36.66 23.07
C ALA A 247 -11.33 37.84 23.17
N GLU A 248 -12.65 37.58 23.25
CA GLU A 248 -13.66 38.62 23.48
C GLU A 248 -13.47 39.29 24.85
N LYS A 249 -13.19 38.50 25.89
CA LYS A 249 -12.93 39.02 27.23
C LYS A 249 -11.68 39.93 27.25
N ASP A 250 -10.59 39.47 26.65
CA ASP A 250 -9.35 40.25 26.53
C ASP A 250 -9.57 41.54 25.74
N LEU A 251 -10.36 41.50 24.67
CA LEU A 251 -10.71 42.67 23.88
C LEU A 251 -11.53 43.67 24.70
N HIS A 252 -12.46 43.17 25.52
CA HIS A 252 -13.26 44.00 26.42
C HIS A 252 -12.40 44.68 27.49
N GLU A 253 -11.48 43.94 28.12
CA GLU A 253 -10.56 44.50 29.11
C GLU A 253 -9.63 45.56 28.50
N LYS A 254 -9.11 45.31 27.28
CA LYS A 254 -8.32 46.30 26.53
C LYS A 254 -9.13 47.54 26.21
N PHE A 255 -10.39 47.40 25.79
CA PHE A 255 -11.28 48.52 25.52
C PHE A 255 -11.53 49.37 26.77
N ASP A 256 -11.81 48.73 27.91
CA ASP A 256 -12.03 49.43 29.18
C ASP A 256 -10.77 50.14 29.69
N HIS A 257 -9.60 49.53 29.49
CA HIS A 257 -8.33 50.17 29.79
C HIS A 257 -8.11 51.40 28.91
N LEU A 258 -8.27 51.27 27.59
CA LEU A 258 -8.14 52.38 26.64
C LEU A 258 -9.11 53.52 26.98
N LYS A 259 -10.36 53.18 27.32
CA LYS A 259 -11.39 54.15 27.70
C LYS A 259 -11.01 54.93 28.95
N ARG A 260 -10.45 54.27 29.97
CA ARG A 260 -9.93 54.93 31.18
C ARG A 260 -8.76 55.84 30.86
N THR A 261 -7.76 55.36 30.12
CA THR A 261 -6.61 56.18 29.71
C THR A 261 -7.05 57.40 28.91
N HIS A 262 -7.98 57.22 27.98
CA HIS A 262 -8.51 58.32 27.18
C HIS A 262 -9.27 59.35 28.04
N GLN A 263 -10.03 58.92 29.05
CA GLN A 263 -10.67 59.83 30.00
C GLN A 263 -9.65 60.60 30.85
N GLU A 264 -8.59 59.95 31.31
CA GLU A 264 -7.51 60.60 32.07
C GLU A 264 -6.74 61.61 31.21
N GLU A 265 -6.40 61.27 29.97
CA GLU A 265 -5.77 62.19 29.03
C GLU A 265 -6.67 63.37 28.70
N LYS A 266 -7.97 63.13 28.45
CA LYS A 266 -8.94 64.20 28.22
C LYS A 266 -8.99 65.16 29.42
N LYS A 267 -9.02 64.63 30.64
CA LYS A 267 -9.00 65.44 31.87
C LYS A 267 -7.71 66.25 31.99
N LYS A 268 -6.54 65.63 31.74
CA LYS A 268 -5.25 66.34 31.73
C LYS A 268 -5.21 67.47 30.69
N VAL A 269 -5.79 67.25 29.51
CA VAL A 269 -5.89 68.26 28.46
C VAL A 269 -6.84 69.39 28.88
N GLU A 270 -7.98 69.08 29.51
CA GLU A 270 -8.90 70.08 30.05
C GLU A 270 -8.27 70.91 31.18
N ASP A 271 -7.53 70.27 32.10
CA ASP A 271 -6.83 70.95 33.19
C ASP A 271 -5.75 71.90 32.64
N LYS A 272 -4.91 71.42 31.70
CA LYS A 272 -3.92 72.28 31.00
C LYS A 272 -4.59 73.42 30.24
N LYS A 273 -5.75 73.18 29.63
CA LYS A 273 -6.52 74.23 28.94
C LYS A 273 -6.96 75.31 29.93
N LYS A 274 -7.46 74.94 31.11
CA LYS A 274 -7.84 75.90 32.16
C LYS A 274 -6.64 76.69 32.67
N GLU A 275 -5.51 76.03 32.94
CA GLU A 275 -4.26 76.71 33.34
C GLU A 275 -3.84 77.74 32.30
N LEU A 276 -3.83 77.38 31.01
CA LEU A 276 -3.52 78.30 29.92
C LEU A 276 -4.53 79.45 29.81
N GLU A 277 -5.83 79.20 30.03
CA GLU A 277 -6.86 80.25 30.06
C GLU A 277 -6.66 81.22 31.25
N GLU A 278 -6.27 80.71 32.42
CA GLU A 278 -5.94 81.53 33.59
C GLU A 278 -4.67 82.36 33.37
N GLU A 279 -3.62 81.77 32.80
CA GLU A 279 -2.41 82.49 32.41
C GLU A 279 -2.71 83.58 31.37
N LEU A 280 -3.54 83.29 30.39
CA LEU A 280 -3.96 84.25 29.36
C LEU A 280 -4.79 85.38 29.96
N ASN A 281 -5.70 85.09 30.89
CA ASN A 281 -6.45 86.10 31.63
C ASN A 281 -5.54 86.97 32.52
N ASN A 282 -4.56 86.36 33.19
CA ASN A 282 -3.58 87.09 33.99
C ASN A 282 -2.68 87.97 33.12
N PHE A 283 -2.27 87.47 31.94
CA PHE A 283 -1.54 88.23 30.95
C PHE A 283 -2.37 89.41 30.42
N GLN A 284 -3.66 89.20 30.13
CA GLN A 284 -4.57 90.29 29.73
C GLN A 284 -4.74 91.34 30.83
N LYS A 285 -4.88 90.95 32.10
CA LYS A 285 -4.93 91.88 33.25
C LYS A 285 -3.63 92.69 33.36
N LYS A 286 -2.47 92.04 33.27
CA LYS A 286 -1.16 92.72 33.26
C LYS A 286 -1.02 93.67 32.08
N LYS A 287 -1.45 93.26 30.88
CA LYS A 287 -1.47 94.10 29.68
C LYS A 287 -2.37 95.33 29.86
N ALA A 288 -3.57 95.16 30.40
CA ALA A 288 -4.50 96.25 30.68
C ALA A 288 -3.93 97.22 31.74
N ALA A 289 -3.32 96.71 32.81
CA ALA A 289 -2.65 97.52 33.83
C ALA A 289 -1.46 98.31 33.25
N ALA A 290 -0.65 97.69 32.40
CA ALA A 290 0.45 98.37 31.71
C ALA A 290 -0.06 99.45 30.75
N GLN A 291 -1.16 99.21 30.03
CA GLN A 291 -1.81 100.22 29.18
C GLN A 291 -2.40 101.39 30.00
N LEU A 292 -2.95 101.12 31.19
CA LEU A 292 -3.43 102.14 32.12
C LEU A 292 -2.29 102.99 32.71
N LEU A 293 -1.16 102.37 33.04
CA LEU A 293 0.05 103.10 33.47
C LEU A 293 0.62 103.95 32.33
N GLN A 294 0.58 103.45 31.09
CA GLN A 294 1.03 104.18 29.91
C GLN A 294 0.10 105.37 29.58
N SER A 295 -1.22 105.22 29.78
CA SER A 295 -2.17 106.32 29.61
C SER A 295 -2.08 107.36 30.74
N GLN A 296 -1.80 106.95 31.99
CA GLN A 296 -1.48 107.89 33.09
C GLN A 296 -0.16 108.63 32.85
N ALA A 297 0.86 107.97 32.30
CA ALA A 297 2.11 108.63 31.90
C ALA A 297 1.89 109.64 30.75
N GLN A 298 0.97 109.38 29.83
CA GLN A 298 0.58 110.32 28.76
C GLN A 298 -0.27 111.49 29.27
N GLN A 299 -1.08 111.31 30.32
CA GLN A 299 -1.80 112.41 30.98
C GLN A 299 -0.88 113.28 31.85
N ALA A 300 0.15 112.72 32.49
CA ALA A 300 1.15 113.49 33.22
C ALA A 300 2.07 114.31 32.27
N GLY A 301 2.37 113.78 31.08
CA GLY A 301 3.17 114.47 30.08
C GLY A 301 2.47 115.61 29.32
N SER A 302 1.13 115.77 29.45
CA SER A 302 0.35 116.72 28.63
C SER A 302 -0.09 118.01 29.31
N GLN A 303 0.23 118.25 30.59
CA GLN A 303 -0.02 119.56 31.24
C GLN A 303 1.23 120.30 31.73
N GLN A 304 2.44 119.74 31.54
CA GLN A 304 3.70 120.40 31.89
C GLN A 304 4.24 121.35 30.78
N THR A 305 3.44 121.68 29.76
CA THR A 305 3.88 122.43 28.54
C THR A 305 3.12 123.72 28.21
N LYS A 306 2.40 124.35 29.16
CA LYS A 306 1.76 125.67 28.90
C LYS A 306 1.86 126.71 30.03
N LYS A 307 2.97 126.70 30.79
CA LYS A 307 3.28 127.74 31.79
C LYS A 307 4.73 128.22 31.69
N ASP A 308 5.19 128.53 30.47
CA ASP A 308 6.42 129.29 30.26
C ASP A 308 6.32 130.07 28.93
N LYS A 309 5.66 131.24 28.98
CA LYS A 309 5.86 132.36 28.04
C LYS A 309 5.17 133.63 28.58
N ASP A 310 5.78 134.18 29.63
CA ASP A 310 5.68 135.60 29.98
C ASP A 310 7.11 136.10 30.23
N LYS A 311 7.73 136.66 29.18
CA LYS A 311 8.85 137.64 29.24
C LYS A 311 9.31 138.05 27.84
N LYS A 312 9.09 139.35 27.56
CA LYS A 312 9.57 140.20 26.44
C LYS A 312 8.97 139.99 25.06
#